data_AF-A0A970PGM1-F1
#
_entry.id   AF-A0A970PGM1-F1
#
_cell.length_a   1.000
_cell.length_b   1.000
_cell.length_c   1.000
_cell.angle_alpha   90.00
_cell.angle_beta   90.00
_cell.angle_gamma   90.00
#
_symmetry.space_group_name_H-M   'P 1'
#
loop_
_entity.id
_entity.type
_entity.pdbx_description
1 polymer ?
#
loop_
_entity_poly.entity_id
_entity_poly.type
_entity_poly.pdbx_seq_one_letter_code
_entity_poly.pdbx_strand_id
1 'polypeptide(L)' 'MQRIIDLFNSYQYDDYDRLIQVCDSIALPEGPVDIEKRMSDVKERYGNYPQSKWDKHIELKQYFESKMGKKLEQVV' A
#
# COMPACT_ATOMS: atom_id res chain seq x y z
N MET A 1 -10.01 -13.81 24.59
CA MET A 1 -9.42 -13.95 23.24
C MET A 1 -10.44 -13.79 22.13
N GLN A 2 -11.59 -14.48 22.13
CA GLN A 2 -12.61 -14.41 21.06
C GLN A 2 -13.03 -12.97 20.68
N ARG A 3 -13.32 -12.12 21.66
CA ARG A 3 -13.71 -10.72 21.43
C ARG A 3 -12.70 -9.89 20.61
N ILE A 4 -11.40 -10.17 20.75
CA ILE A 4 -10.37 -9.44 20.00
C ILE A 4 -10.37 -9.90 18.53
N ILE A 5 -10.51 -11.22 18.29
CA ILE A 5 -10.61 -11.79 16.94
C ILE A 5 -11.84 -11.23 16.22
N ASP A 6 -12.98 -11.16 16.91
CA ASP A 6 -14.22 -10.65 16.34
C ASP A 6 -14.09 -9.16 15.95
N LEU A 7 -13.41 -8.35 16.76
CA LEU A 7 -13.12 -6.95 16.44
C LEU A 7 -12.28 -6.83 15.17
N PHE A 8 -11.19 -7.59 15.05
CA PHE A 8 -10.35 -7.57 13.85
C PHE A 8 -11.12 -8.00 12.60
N ASN A 9 -11.94 -9.05 12.69
CA ASN A 9 -12.71 -9.54 11.55
C ASN A 9 -13.83 -8.58 11.12
N SER A 10 -14.37 -7.80 12.07
CA SER A 10 -15.40 -6.80 11.78
C SER A 10 -14.84 -5.50 11.18
N TYR A 11 -13.52 -5.27 11.30
CA TYR A 11 -12.90 -4.04 10.83
C TYR A 11 -12.94 -3.95 9.31
N GLN A 12 -13.46 -2.84 8.81
CA GLN A 12 -13.49 -2.52 7.39
C GLN A 12 -12.56 -1.34 7.16
N TYR A 13 -11.52 -1.54 6.35
CA TYR A 13 -10.64 -0.46 5.95
C TYR A 13 -11.43 0.60 5.21
N ASP A 14 -11.30 1.85 5.64
CA ASP A 14 -11.85 2.99 4.91
C ASP A 14 -10.82 3.57 3.92
N ASP A 15 -11.16 4.69 3.30
CA ASP A 15 -10.24 5.33 2.35
C ASP A 15 -9.02 5.96 3.03
N TYR A 16 -9.13 6.39 4.28
CA TYR A 16 -7.98 6.91 5.02
C TYR A 16 -6.96 5.80 5.29
N ASP A 17 -7.44 4.64 5.74
CA ASP A 17 -6.58 3.47 5.95
C ASP A 17 -5.91 3.01 4.65
N ARG A 18 -6.70 2.94 3.57
CA ARG A 18 -6.21 2.54 2.25
C ARG A 18 -5.19 3.54 1.71
N LEU A 19 -5.37 4.83 1.96
CA LEU A 19 -4.41 5.86 1.55
C LEU A 19 -3.08 5.66 2.24
N ILE A 20 -3.07 5.37 3.55
CA ILE A 20 -1.86 5.06 4.30
C ILE A 20 -1.14 3.83 3.71
N GLN A 21 -1.89 2.80 3.31
CA GLN A 21 -1.31 1.61 2.66
C GLN A 21 -0.65 1.93 1.31
N VAL A 22 -1.22 2.86 0.54
CA VAL A 22 -0.58 3.35 -0.69
C VAL A 22 0.69 4.14 -0.37
N CYS A 23 0.63 5.06 0.60
CA CYS A 23 1.81 5.82 1.02
C CYS A 23 2.97 4.92 1.47
N ASP A 24 2.72 3.89 2.27
CA ASP A 24 3.75 2.92 2.69
C ASP A 24 4.36 2.16 1.50
N SER A 25 3.54 1.88 0.48
CA SER A 25 3.97 1.20 -0.75
C SER A 25 4.81 2.05 -1.70
N ILE A 26 4.96 3.35 -1.42
CA ILE A 26 5.78 4.28 -2.21
C ILE A 26 6.83 5.04 -1.37
N ALA A 27 6.93 4.80 -0.07
CA ALA A 27 7.79 5.59 0.81
C ALA A 27 9.19 4.97 1.02
N LEU A 28 10.24 5.74 0.74
CA LEU A 28 11.62 5.47 1.17
C LEU A 28 12.14 6.62 2.05
N PRO A 29 13.25 6.43 2.80
CA PRO A 29 13.84 7.48 3.63
C PRO A 29 14.15 8.77 2.87
N GLU A 30 14.47 8.66 1.59
CA GLU A 30 14.81 9.78 0.71
C GLU A 30 13.57 10.47 0.11
N GLY A 31 12.38 9.91 0.28
CA GLY A 31 11.11 10.44 -0.21
C GLY A 31 10.25 9.42 -0.96
N PRO A 32 9.14 9.88 -1.58
CA PRO A 32 8.29 9.05 -2.41
C PRO A 32 9.03 8.50 -3.64
N VAL A 33 8.75 7.25 -3.99
CA VAL A 33 9.31 6.54 -5.14
C VAL A 33 8.25 5.70 -5.83
N ASP A 34 8.56 5.24 -7.05
CA ASP A 34 7.72 4.25 -7.72
C ASP A 34 7.56 2.99 -6.87
N ILE A 35 6.37 2.41 -6.92
CA ILE A 35 6.03 1.19 -6.19
C ILE A 35 7.01 0.05 -6.50
N GLU A 36 7.45 -0.07 -7.75
CA GLU A 36 8.42 -1.08 -8.18
C GLU A 36 9.77 -0.94 -7.46
N LYS A 37 10.22 0.30 -7.27
CA LYS A 37 11.46 0.63 -6.57
C LYS A 37 11.32 0.32 -5.08
N ARG A 38 10.20 0.71 -4.46
CA ARG A 38 9.90 0.37 -3.07
C ARG A 38 9.91 -1.14 -2.84
N MET A 39 9.29 -1.90 -3.74
CA MET A 39 9.20 -3.35 -3.59
C MET A 39 10.53 -4.06 -3.80
N SER A 40 11.34 -3.57 -4.74
CA SER A 40 12.71 -4.04 -4.95
C SER A 40 13.54 -3.85 -3.68
N ASP A 41 13.42 -2.69 -3.03
CA ASP A 41 14.05 -2.41 -1.74
C ASP A 41 13.59 -3.36 -0.62
N VAL A 42 12.28 -3.63 -0.48
CA VAL A 42 11.80 -4.61 0.51
C VAL A 42 12.37 -6.00 0.24
N LYS A 43 12.37 -6.42 -1.03
CA LYS A 43 12.89 -7.73 -1.44
C LYS A 43 14.39 -7.85 -1.15
N GLU A 44 15.15 -6.79 -1.37
CA GLU A 44 16.58 -6.76 -1.06
C GLU A 44 16.84 -6.88 0.46
N ARG A 45 16.06 -6.16 1.28
CA ARG A 45 16.23 -6.18 2.75
C ARG A 45 15.78 -7.47 3.41
N TYR A 46 14.67 -8.05 2.96
CA TYR A 46 14.01 -9.16 3.64
C TYR A 46 14.01 -10.46 2.83
N GLY A 47 14.61 -10.47 1.64
CA GLY A 47 14.75 -11.64 0.77
C GLY A 47 13.47 -12.08 0.05
N ASN A 48 12.30 -11.62 0.49
CA ASN A 48 11.03 -11.98 -0.12
C ASN A 48 10.00 -10.86 0.03
N TYR A 49 9.16 -10.71 -1.00
CA TYR A 49 7.95 -9.92 -0.94
C TYR A 49 6.77 -10.74 -1.48
N PRO A 50 5.74 -11.02 -0.67
CA PRO A 50 4.58 -11.80 -1.13
C PRO A 50 3.90 -11.13 -2.32
N GLN A 51 3.73 -11.86 -3.43
CA GLN A 51 3.09 -11.34 -4.64
C GLN A 51 1.67 -10.81 -4.38
N SER A 52 0.92 -11.47 -3.50
CA SER A 52 -0.43 -11.02 -3.12
C SER A 52 -0.44 -9.63 -2.45
N LYS A 53 0.61 -9.27 -1.70
CA LYS A 53 0.75 -7.91 -1.15
C LYS A 53 1.05 -6.91 -2.25
N TRP A 54 1.88 -7.29 -3.21
CA TRP A 54 2.23 -6.44 -4.34
C TRP A 54 0.97 -6.11 -5.15
N ASP A 55 0.24 -7.15 -5.54
CA ASP A 55 -0.98 -7.02 -6.33
C ASP A 55 -2.00 -6.11 -5.61
N LYS A 56 -2.10 -6.25 -4.28
CA LYS A 56 -2.98 -5.39 -3.49
C LYS A 56 -2.55 -3.93 -3.47
N HIS A 57 -1.25 -3.64 -3.35
CA HIS A 57 -0.77 -2.26 -3.41
C HIS A 57 -0.97 -1.63 -4.79
N ILE A 58 -0.80 -2.40 -5.87
CA ILE A 58 -1.11 -1.94 -7.23
C ILE A 58 -2.60 -1.63 -7.39
N GLU A 59 -3.48 -2.51 -6.90
CA GLU A 59 -4.93 -2.29 -6.90
C GLU A 59 -5.31 -1.00 -6.16
N LEU A 60 -4.73 -0.78 -4.97
CA LEU A 60 -4.99 0.42 -4.17
C LEU A 60 -4.45 1.68 -4.84
N LYS A 61 -3.27 1.61 -5.46
CA LYS A 61 -2.73 2.72 -6.26
C LYS A 61 -3.70 3.09 -7.39
N GLN A 62 -4.15 2.11 -8.17
CA GLN A 62 -5.10 2.32 -9.26
C GLN A 62 -6.44 2.89 -8.76
N TYR A 63 -6.92 2.42 -7.62
CA TYR A 63 -8.13 2.94 -6.98
C TYR A 63 -8.05 4.45 -6.71
N PHE A 64 -6.94 4.93 -6.12
CA PHE A 64 -6.77 6.36 -5.87
C PHE A 64 -6.49 7.16 -7.14
N GLU A 65 -5.73 6.62 -8.09
CA GLU A 65 -5.55 7.28 -9.40
C GLU A 65 -6.87 7.50 -10.12
N SER A 66 -7.77 6.50 -10.09
CA SER A 66 -9.10 6.60 -10.66
C SER A 66 -9.94 7.67 -9.95
N LYS A 67 -9.89 7.73 -8.61
CA LYS A 67 -10.58 8.76 -7.83
C LYS A 67 -10.07 10.17 -8.09
N MET A 68 -8.75 10.35 -8.24
CA MET A 68 -8.13 11.65 -8.46
C MET A 68 -8.20 12.11 -9.92
N GLY A 69 -8.38 11.18 -10.86
CA GLY A 69 -8.26 11.45 -12.30
C GLY A 69 -6.83 11.81 -12.73
N LYS A 70 -5.82 11.46 -11.91
CA LYS A 70 -4.40 11.75 -12.12
C LYS A 70 -3.56 10.58 -11.66
N LYS A 71 -2.35 10.49 -12.21
CA LYS A 71 -1.36 9.52 -11.73
C LYS A 71 -0.85 9.93 -10.35
N LEU A 72 -0.54 8.94 -9.52
CA LEU A 72 -0.08 9.20 -8.15
C LEU A 72 1.23 10.00 -8.19
N GLU A 73 2.13 9.66 -9.10
CA GLU A 73 3.42 10.31 -9.35
C GLU A 73 3.31 11.78 -9.76
N GLN A 74 2.13 12.26 -10.15
CA GLN A 74 1.91 13.66 -10.53
C GLN A 74 1.51 14.55 -9.34
N VAL A 75 1.21 13.94 -8.18
CA VAL A 75 0.65 14.65 -7.01
C VAL A 75 1.48 14.45 -5.74
N VAL A 76 2.47 13.56 -5.75
CA VAL A 76 3.48 13.39 -4.69
C VAL A 76 4.84 13.96 -5.09
#